data_AF-A0A3A0E5X2-F1
#
_entry.id   AF-A0A3A0E5X2-F1
#
_cell.length_a   1.000
_cell.length_b   1.000
_cell.length_c   1.000
_cell.angle_alpha   90.00
_cell.angle_beta   90.00
_cell.angle_gamma   90.00
#
_symmetry.space_group_name_H-M   'P 1'
#
loop_
_entity.id
_entity.type
_entity.pdbx_description
1 polymer ?
#
loop_
_entity_poly.entity_id
_entity_poly.type
_entity_poly.pdbx_seq_one_letter_code
_entity_poly.pdbx_strand_id
1 'polypeptide(L)'
;MAEERCGTIDPVAGVNDRGIWAKTAADLNVIPRAGEEAPGITVGGSTTLFTDFSPPVLNDVGEIAFRAVLAGNDVNTTNMHGIWAQRAGVGLRFVAREGMFAPGTNQQFAQLGLPAFNNRGRTAFNARLLGGGAGIWKEGYGGLQLVARSGDTIGDDADDLAFAGFSQPLLTNLNRVAFGATLAGPSVVEGVNDRAIVVERRFGLDLVARTGDAAPDAGDGTVFATCDATRGDYFSPVVNERGQVAFLSCLAGPNIDASNDLGLFAVTPERDLVKVAQTGDAFALSSGATQTIADIRLKTGSGGSDGRGRAFNLRGDLAFWIGFAPDGVATVGGEAVVVASTSSSFPLLGDANGDGWVDGQDVALLIDWWASDEFWEGDFDYDGAITVKDLAILQNNYDGFGPRNSPAAAVPEPATWWLALAGFATLPTLRRRLPLPKTTA
;
A
#
# COMPACT_ATOMS: atom_id res chain seq x y z
N MET A 1 -27.25 -27.12 26.49
CA MET A 1 -27.52 -25.68 26.59
C MET A 1 -26.80 -25.18 27.82
N ALA A 2 -25.56 -24.73 27.65
CA ALA A 2 -24.82 -24.04 28.69
C ALA A 2 -24.83 -22.56 28.28
N GLU A 3 -25.66 -21.76 28.96
CA GLU A 3 -25.56 -20.31 28.92
C GLU A 3 -24.31 -19.92 29.71
N GLU A 4 -23.25 -19.51 29.02
CA GLU A 4 -22.20 -18.70 29.63
C GLU A 4 -22.81 -17.34 29.96
N ARG A 5 -23.11 -17.15 31.25
CA ARG A 5 -23.56 -15.87 31.79
C ARG A 5 -22.45 -14.85 31.61
N CYS A 6 -22.73 -13.83 30.81
CA CYS A 6 -21.97 -12.57 30.80
C CYS A 6 -21.83 -12.10 32.26
N GLY A 7 -20.60 -12.14 32.78
CA GLY A 7 -20.30 -11.70 34.13
C GLY A 7 -20.74 -10.26 34.32
N THR A 8 -21.41 -9.99 35.44
CA THR A 8 -21.81 -8.66 35.89
C THR A 8 -20.64 -7.68 35.78
N ILE A 9 -20.82 -6.71 34.89
CA ILE A 9 -19.93 -5.59 34.66
C ILE A 9 -20.00 -4.68 35.89
N ASP A 10 -18.88 -4.51 36.58
CA ASP A 10 -18.72 -3.51 37.64
C ASP A 10 -18.98 -2.11 37.04
N PRO A 11 -19.92 -1.31 37.59
CA PRO A 11 -20.31 -0.04 36.99
C PRO A 11 -19.29 1.07 37.31
N VAL A 12 -18.10 0.99 36.73
CA VAL A 12 -17.31 2.20 36.42
C VAL A 12 -17.74 2.63 35.02
N ALA A 13 -18.80 3.44 34.97
CA ALA A 13 -19.38 3.94 33.74
C ALA A 13 -18.30 4.59 32.85
N GLY A 14 -18.05 4.01 31.67
CA GLY A 14 -17.32 4.65 30.57
C GLY A 14 -15.84 4.33 30.39
N VAL A 15 -15.26 3.33 31.08
CA VAL A 15 -13.82 2.99 30.90
C VAL A 15 -13.58 1.55 30.44
N ASN A 16 -14.62 0.69 30.37
CA ASN A 16 -14.42 -0.75 30.08
C ASN A 16 -15.56 -1.40 29.24
N ASP A 17 -16.21 -0.61 28.39
CA ASP A 17 -17.30 -1.04 27.49
C ASP A 17 -16.88 -1.15 26.01
N ARG A 18 -15.61 -0.89 25.71
CA ARG A 18 -15.01 -1.01 24.38
C ARG A 18 -13.94 -2.10 24.35
N GLY A 19 -13.79 -2.76 23.21
CA GLY A 19 -12.77 -3.76 22.98
C GLY A 19 -12.74 -4.20 21.53
N ILE A 20 -11.70 -4.93 21.15
CA ILE A 20 -11.64 -5.67 19.89
C ILE A 20 -11.53 -7.16 20.24
N TRP A 21 -12.41 -7.97 19.67
CA TRP A 21 -12.41 -9.42 19.84
C TRP A 21 -12.17 -10.10 18.49
N ALA A 22 -11.35 -11.14 18.48
CA ALA A 22 -11.10 -11.98 17.32
C ALA A 22 -11.70 -13.36 17.54
N LYS A 23 -12.58 -13.80 16.63
CA LYS A 23 -13.16 -15.14 16.68
C LYS A 23 -12.40 -16.07 15.73
N THR A 24 -11.87 -17.15 16.27
CA THR A 24 -11.38 -18.30 15.50
C THR A 24 -12.47 -19.38 15.45
N ALA A 25 -12.22 -20.46 14.70
CA ALA A 25 -13.12 -21.61 14.69
C ALA A 25 -13.28 -22.26 16.09
N ALA A 26 -12.25 -22.17 16.93
CA ALA A 26 -12.24 -22.77 18.26
C ALA A 26 -12.73 -21.79 19.35
N ASP A 27 -12.21 -20.55 19.34
CA ASP A 27 -12.32 -19.64 20.47
C ASP A 27 -12.62 -18.19 20.06
N LEU A 28 -13.28 -17.45 20.95
CA LEU A 28 -13.40 -15.98 20.89
C LEU A 28 -12.37 -15.36 21.85
N ASN A 29 -11.39 -14.67 21.29
CA ASN A 29 -10.30 -14.08 22.05
C ASN A 29 -10.45 -12.56 22.14
N VAL A 30 -10.23 -12.00 23.33
CA VAL A 30 -10.04 -10.56 23.53
C VAL A 30 -8.68 -10.18 22.96
N ILE A 31 -8.60 -9.13 22.15
CA ILE A 31 -7.33 -8.61 21.63
C ILE A 31 -6.82 -7.46 22.52
N PRO A 32 -7.50 -6.31 22.59
CA PRO A 32 -7.47 -5.41 23.72
C PRO A 32 -8.87 -5.13 24.28
N ARG A 33 -8.92 -4.68 25.51
CA ARG A 33 -10.12 -4.12 26.13
C ARG A 33 -9.82 -2.77 26.78
N ALA A 34 -10.78 -1.86 26.75
CA ALA A 34 -10.66 -0.59 27.47
C ALA A 34 -10.45 -0.86 28.97
N GLY A 35 -9.57 -0.09 29.61
CA GLY A 35 -9.11 -0.33 30.98
C GLY A 35 -7.96 -1.32 31.11
N GLU A 36 -7.57 -2.04 30.05
CA GLU A 36 -6.31 -2.81 30.03
C GLU A 36 -5.11 -1.89 29.79
N GLU A 37 -3.96 -2.29 30.32
CA GLU A 37 -2.69 -1.60 30.10
C GLU A 37 -2.28 -1.67 28.63
N ALA A 38 -1.91 -0.52 28.08
CA ALA A 38 -1.41 -0.41 26.72
C ALA A 38 0.07 -0.85 26.65
N PRO A 39 0.38 -2.02 26.08
CA PRO A 39 1.73 -2.57 26.13
C PRO A 39 2.71 -1.73 25.31
N GLY A 40 3.99 -1.76 25.72
CA GLY A 40 5.08 -1.05 25.04
C GLY A 40 5.14 0.45 25.31
N ILE A 41 4.28 0.97 26.19
CA ILE A 41 4.26 2.37 26.60
C ILE A 41 4.49 2.43 28.11
N THR A 42 5.75 2.65 28.52
CA THR A 42 6.07 2.97 29.91
C THR A 42 6.75 4.33 29.94
N VAL A 43 6.03 5.35 30.36
CA VAL A 43 6.57 6.70 30.61
C VAL A 43 6.55 6.92 32.12
N GLY A 44 7.70 7.21 32.72
CA GLY A 44 7.79 7.62 34.14
C GLY A 44 7.29 6.60 35.18
N GLY A 45 7.03 5.34 34.80
CA GLY A 45 6.44 4.33 35.69
C GLY A 45 4.92 4.45 35.87
N SER A 46 4.25 5.34 35.13
CA SER A 46 2.79 5.45 35.11
C SER A 46 2.16 4.42 34.17
N THR A 47 1.11 3.74 34.64
CA THR A 47 0.28 2.86 33.79
C THR A 47 -0.51 3.70 32.79
N THR A 48 -0.42 3.36 31.51
CA THR A 48 -1.25 3.93 30.44
C THR A 48 -2.28 2.89 30.03
N LEU A 49 -3.55 3.27 29.97
CA LEU A 49 -4.68 2.38 29.69
C LEU A 49 -5.30 2.68 28.33
N PHE A 50 -5.85 1.66 27.69
CA PHE A 50 -6.77 1.84 26.56
C PHE A 50 -8.11 2.41 27.03
N THR A 51 -8.75 3.26 26.23
CA THR A 51 -10.12 3.76 26.51
C THR A 51 -11.08 3.59 25.35
N ASP A 52 -10.61 3.71 24.11
CA ASP A 52 -11.43 3.52 22.92
C ASP A 52 -10.58 3.03 21.74
N PHE A 53 -11.23 2.51 20.70
CA PHE A 53 -10.57 1.92 19.54
C PHE A 53 -11.20 2.41 18.24
N SER A 54 -10.35 2.76 17.27
CA SER A 54 -10.81 2.94 15.88
C SER A 54 -11.13 1.58 15.24
N PRO A 55 -11.92 1.52 14.15
CA PRO A 55 -12.16 0.28 13.44
C PRO A 55 -10.84 -0.43 13.09
N PRO A 56 -10.67 -1.70 13.51
CA PRO A 56 -9.44 -2.44 13.24
C PRO A 56 -9.32 -2.83 11.77
N VAL A 57 -8.10 -3.13 11.34
CA VAL A 57 -7.82 -3.86 10.11
C VAL A 57 -7.40 -5.29 10.45
N LEU A 58 -7.74 -6.24 9.59
CA LEU A 58 -7.54 -7.67 9.78
C LEU A 58 -6.90 -8.24 8.52
N ASN A 59 -5.73 -8.89 8.63
CA ASN A 59 -5.09 -9.51 7.48
C ASN A 59 -5.57 -10.96 7.24
N ASP A 60 -5.14 -11.56 6.13
CA ASP A 60 -5.58 -12.91 5.71
C ASP A 60 -5.11 -14.02 6.65
N VAL A 61 -4.07 -13.76 7.45
CA VAL A 61 -3.54 -14.68 8.46
C VAL A 61 -4.17 -14.49 9.84
N GLY A 62 -5.17 -13.61 9.96
CA GLY A 62 -5.94 -13.41 11.19
C GLY A 62 -5.29 -12.48 12.21
N GLU A 63 -4.26 -11.74 11.82
CA GLU A 63 -3.62 -10.71 12.63
C GLU A 63 -4.33 -9.37 12.48
N ILE A 64 -4.24 -8.52 13.51
CA ILE A 64 -5.04 -7.31 13.62
C ILE A 64 -4.14 -6.11 13.89
N ALA A 65 -4.41 -4.98 13.25
CA ALA A 65 -3.85 -3.68 13.65
C ALA A 65 -4.95 -2.66 13.90
N PHE A 66 -4.71 -1.75 14.85
CA PHE A 66 -5.68 -0.73 15.23
C PHE A 66 -5.01 0.51 15.82
N ARG A 67 -5.73 1.63 15.75
CA ARG A 67 -5.43 2.85 16.51
C ARG A 67 -6.32 2.89 17.75
N ALA A 68 -5.77 3.23 18.90
CA ALA A 68 -6.53 3.36 20.16
C ALA A 68 -6.36 4.75 20.78
N VAL A 69 -7.35 5.13 21.57
CA VAL A 69 -7.31 6.26 22.50
C VAL A 69 -6.79 5.76 23.84
N LEU A 70 -5.95 6.58 24.48
CA LEU A 70 -5.27 6.29 25.73
C LEU A 70 -5.76 7.20 26.85
N ALA A 71 -5.61 6.73 28.09
CA ALA A 71 -5.70 7.53 29.30
C ALA A 71 -4.62 7.13 30.32
N GLY A 72 -4.28 8.05 31.22
CA GLY A 72 -3.23 7.87 32.22
C GLY A 72 -2.64 9.23 32.62
N ASN A 73 -1.79 9.24 33.64
CA ASN A 73 -1.23 10.49 34.18
C ASN A 73 -0.41 11.28 33.16
N ASP A 74 0.27 10.56 32.24
CA ASP A 74 1.10 11.16 31.18
C ASP A 74 0.36 11.29 29.83
N VAL A 75 -0.97 11.15 29.84
CA VAL A 75 -1.80 11.24 28.64
C VAL A 75 -2.58 12.56 28.61
N ASN A 76 -2.48 13.28 27.49
CA ASN A 76 -3.19 14.53 27.22
C ASN A 76 -3.54 14.64 25.72
N THR A 77 -4.13 15.77 25.32
CA THR A 77 -4.61 15.99 23.94
C THR A 77 -3.55 15.96 22.84
N THR A 78 -2.26 15.98 23.19
CA THR A 78 -1.15 15.94 22.23
C THR A 78 -0.50 14.57 22.09
N ASN A 79 -0.91 13.57 22.91
CA ASN A 79 -0.29 12.25 22.92
C ASN A 79 -1.26 11.09 23.22
N MET A 80 -2.57 11.32 23.02
CA MET A 80 -3.60 10.38 23.46
C MET A 80 -3.89 9.26 22.46
N HIS A 81 -3.34 9.27 21.24
CA HIS A 81 -3.50 8.16 20.31
C HIS A 81 -2.21 7.35 20.12
N GLY A 82 -2.37 6.05 19.95
CA GLY A 82 -1.31 5.16 19.49
C GLY A 82 -1.81 4.13 18.48
N ILE A 83 -0.87 3.42 17.86
CA ILE A 83 -1.12 2.30 16.94
C ILE A 83 -0.47 1.05 17.51
N TRP A 84 -1.21 -0.06 17.46
CA TRP A 84 -0.73 -1.39 17.83
C TRP A 84 -1.06 -2.39 16.73
N ALA A 85 -0.25 -3.45 16.68
CA ALA A 85 -0.46 -4.61 15.83
C ALA A 85 -0.35 -5.89 16.67
N GLN A 86 -1.41 -6.70 16.68
CA GLN A 86 -1.42 -8.05 17.21
C GLN A 86 -0.90 -9.00 16.15
N ARG A 87 0.19 -9.72 16.45
CA ARG A 87 0.80 -10.70 15.55
C ARG A 87 0.79 -12.10 16.13
N ALA A 88 0.64 -13.10 15.25
CA ALA A 88 0.66 -14.50 15.64
C ALA A 88 2.03 -14.85 16.27
N GLY A 89 2.00 -15.52 17.42
CA GLY A 89 3.22 -15.93 18.14
C GLY A 89 4.02 -14.81 18.83
N VAL A 90 3.67 -13.53 18.62
CA VAL A 90 4.33 -12.37 19.25
C VAL A 90 3.41 -11.66 20.24
N GLY A 91 2.10 -11.61 19.97
CA GLY A 91 1.13 -10.88 20.79
C GLY A 91 0.93 -9.43 20.33
N LEU A 92 0.36 -8.60 21.20
CA LEU A 92 0.06 -7.19 20.93
C LEU A 92 1.31 -6.32 21.03
N ARG A 93 1.72 -5.72 19.91
CA ARG A 93 2.94 -4.91 19.81
C ARG A 93 2.62 -3.44 19.57
N PHE A 94 3.33 -2.57 20.29
CA PHE A 94 3.34 -1.13 20.06
C PHE A 94 4.02 -0.78 18.73
N VAL A 95 3.40 0.10 17.93
CA VAL A 95 3.93 0.59 16.64
C VAL A 95 4.32 2.07 16.73
N ALA A 96 3.39 2.93 17.14
CA ALA A 96 3.63 4.38 17.22
C ALA A 96 2.68 5.08 18.20
N ARG A 97 3.05 6.27 18.69
CA ARG A 97 2.22 7.12 19.56
C ARG A 97 2.39 8.59 19.19
N GLU A 98 1.31 9.35 19.26
CA GLU A 98 1.38 10.81 19.28
C GLU A 98 2.29 11.30 20.43
N GLY A 99 2.99 12.41 20.22
CA GLY A 99 3.99 12.96 21.13
C GLY A 99 5.36 12.26 21.11
N MET A 100 5.50 11.11 20.45
CA MET A 100 6.82 10.50 20.22
C MET A 100 7.50 11.09 18.98
N PHE A 101 8.84 11.08 18.98
CA PHE A 101 9.62 11.50 17.80
C PHE A 101 9.28 10.63 16.59
N ALA A 102 9.01 11.29 15.47
CA ALA A 102 8.74 10.65 14.19
C ALA A 102 10.08 10.27 13.53
N PRO A 103 10.39 8.97 13.35
CA PRO A 103 11.65 8.53 12.78
C PRO A 103 11.92 9.14 11.40
N GLY A 104 13.19 9.42 11.12
CA GLY A 104 13.61 10.14 9.91
C GLY A 104 13.36 11.65 9.95
N THR A 105 12.88 12.20 11.07
CA THR A 105 12.62 13.63 11.24
C THR A 105 13.12 14.15 12.59
N ASN A 106 13.10 15.48 12.78
CA ASN A 106 13.33 16.13 14.07
C ASN A 106 12.03 16.55 14.78
N GLN A 107 10.87 16.08 14.29
CA GLN A 107 9.54 16.44 14.80
C GLN A 107 8.89 15.26 15.52
N GLN A 108 7.84 15.55 16.29
CA GLN A 108 7.00 14.54 16.93
C GLN A 108 5.74 14.28 16.12
N PHE A 109 5.16 13.10 16.26
CA PHE A 109 3.82 12.82 15.75
C PHE A 109 2.79 13.67 16.49
N ALA A 110 2.02 14.47 15.76
CA ALA A 110 0.92 15.27 16.31
C ALA A 110 -0.45 14.63 16.09
N GLN A 111 -0.65 13.95 14.96
CA GLN A 111 -1.89 13.23 14.68
C GLN A 111 -1.59 11.96 13.89
N LEU A 112 -1.95 10.80 14.43
CA LEU A 112 -1.78 9.52 13.73
C LEU A 112 -2.99 9.18 12.86
N GLY A 113 -2.74 8.77 11.62
CA GLY A 113 -3.74 8.17 10.73
C GLY A 113 -4.15 6.77 11.14
N LEU A 114 -5.06 6.16 10.38
CA LEU A 114 -5.44 4.76 10.57
C LEU A 114 -4.40 3.84 9.94
N PRO A 115 -4.14 2.66 10.54
CA PRO A 115 -3.20 1.71 9.98
C PRO A 115 -3.71 1.10 8.66
N ALA A 116 -2.78 0.91 7.74
CA ALA A 116 -2.80 -0.12 6.71
C ALA A 116 -1.92 -1.29 7.16
N PHE A 117 -2.29 -2.50 6.79
CA PHE A 117 -1.71 -3.71 7.36
C PHE A 117 -1.61 -4.80 6.28
N ASN A 118 -0.59 -5.65 6.37
CA ASN A 118 -0.38 -6.71 5.38
C ASN A 118 -0.22 -8.09 6.04
N ASN A 119 -0.19 -9.15 5.25
CA ASN A 119 -0.09 -10.55 5.69
C ASN A 119 1.25 -10.90 6.34
N ARG A 120 2.22 -9.98 6.33
CA ARG A 120 3.51 -10.11 7.03
C ARG A 120 3.51 -9.39 8.38
N GLY A 121 2.33 -8.97 8.82
CA GLY A 121 2.15 -8.22 10.06
C GLY A 121 2.76 -6.83 10.04
N ARG A 122 3.12 -6.27 8.87
CA ARG A 122 3.71 -4.93 8.76
C ARG A 122 2.62 -3.87 8.72
N THR A 123 2.88 -2.74 9.36
CA THR A 123 1.97 -1.60 9.46
C THR A 123 2.49 -0.41 8.68
N ALA A 124 1.63 0.30 7.97
CA ALA A 124 1.89 1.62 7.41
C ALA A 124 0.80 2.61 7.83
N PHE A 125 1.17 3.89 7.97
CA PHE A 125 0.22 4.95 8.32
C PHE A 125 0.75 6.32 7.89
N ASN A 126 -0.15 7.25 7.63
CA ASN A 126 0.21 8.67 7.53
C ASN A 126 0.09 9.34 8.91
N ALA A 127 0.82 10.43 9.12
CA ALA A 127 0.69 11.24 10.32
C ALA A 127 0.98 12.72 10.07
N ARG A 128 0.33 13.60 10.83
CA ARG A 128 0.72 15.02 10.92
C ARG A 128 1.83 15.19 11.93
N LEU A 129 2.73 16.13 11.67
CA LEU A 129 3.88 16.44 12.52
C LEU A 129 3.64 17.69 13.37
N LEU A 130 4.19 17.68 14.58
CA LEU A 130 4.16 18.84 15.47
C LEU A 130 4.98 19.99 14.86
N GLY A 131 4.39 21.17 14.76
CA GLY A 131 5.01 22.33 14.09
C GLY A 131 4.70 22.44 12.60
N GLY A 132 3.91 21.52 12.04
CA GLY A 132 3.43 21.56 10.65
C GLY A 132 4.00 20.45 9.77
N GLY A 133 3.31 20.20 8.67
CA GLY A 133 3.62 19.10 7.74
C GLY A 133 3.01 17.76 8.13
N ALA A 134 3.21 16.78 7.25
CA ALA A 134 2.77 15.42 7.41
C ALA A 134 3.78 14.45 6.77
N GLY A 135 3.57 13.16 6.94
CA GLY A 135 4.35 12.13 6.26
C GLY A 135 3.67 10.78 6.24
N ILE A 136 4.33 9.83 5.61
CA ILE A 136 3.98 8.41 5.57
C ILE A 136 5.12 7.64 6.21
N TRP A 137 4.77 6.73 7.12
CA TRP A 137 5.70 5.80 7.73
C TRP A 137 5.23 4.37 7.53
N LYS A 138 6.18 3.45 7.45
CA LYS A 138 5.92 2.01 7.42
C LYS A 138 6.90 1.25 8.30
N GLU A 139 6.50 0.11 8.81
CA GLU A 139 7.44 -0.80 9.48
C GLU A 139 8.40 -1.43 8.46
N GLY A 140 9.70 -1.28 8.73
CA GLY A 140 10.78 -1.94 8.01
C GLY A 140 11.76 -2.61 8.98
N TYR A 141 12.95 -2.96 8.50
CA TYR A 141 13.97 -3.56 9.36
C TYR A 141 14.47 -2.57 10.40
N GLY A 142 14.52 -3.01 11.66
CA GLY A 142 14.95 -2.19 12.79
C GLY A 142 13.90 -1.20 13.33
N GLY A 143 12.70 -1.14 12.75
CA GLY A 143 11.60 -0.33 13.26
C GLY A 143 10.86 0.47 12.18
N LEU A 144 10.24 1.57 12.61
CA LEU A 144 9.46 2.44 11.73
C LEU A 144 10.39 3.29 10.85
N GLN A 145 10.12 3.31 9.55
CA GLN A 145 10.88 4.03 8.53
C GLN A 145 10.01 5.11 7.88
N LEU A 146 10.61 6.27 7.59
CA LEU A 146 9.98 7.33 6.83
C LEU A 146 9.96 6.96 5.34
N VAL A 147 8.78 7.04 4.72
CA VAL A 147 8.59 6.82 3.28
C VAL A 147 8.60 8.14 2.52
N ALA A 148 7.85 9.13 3.02
CA ALA A 148 7.75 10.47 2.44
C ALA A 148 7.31 11.47 3.52
N ARG A 149 7.71 12.74 3.42
CA ARG A 149 7.15 13.82 4.23
C ARG A 149 6.92 15.10 3.42
N SER A 150 6.12 16.00 3.97
CA SER A 150 5.89 17.32 3.39
C SER A 150 7.23 18.05 3.18
N GLY A 151 7.38 18.68 2.02
CA GLY A 151 8.59 19.37 1.60
C GLY A 151 9.63 18.47 0.94
N ASP A 152 9.51 17.14 1.00
CA ASP A 152 10.36 16.26 0.19
C ASP A 152 9.98 16.43 -1.29
N THR A 153 11.00 16.48 -2.15
CA THR A 153 10.81 16.59 -3.60
C THR A 153 10.36 15.26 -4.20
N ILE A 154 9.60 15.34 -5.29
CA ILE A 154 9.11 14.17 -6.02
C ILE A 154 9.99 13.98 -7.26
N GLY A 155 10.74 12.88 -7.30
CA GLY A 155 11.66 12.59 -8.40
C GLY A 155 12.80 13.61 -8.53
N ASP A 156 13.47 13.57 -9.69
CA ASP A 156 14.59 14.45 -10.03
C ASP A 156 14.16 15.66 -10.89
N ASP A 157 12.86 15.95 -10.97
CA ASP A 157 12.33 16.95 -11.90
C ASP A 157 12.64 18.40 -11.47
N ALA A 158 12.96 19.22 -12.46
CA ALA A 158 13.40 20.61 -12.34
C ALA A 158 12.30 21.61 -11.85
N ASP A 159 11.12 21.13 -11.50
CA ASP A 159 9.93 21.94 -11.20
C ASP A 159 9.76 22.32 -9.72
N ASP A 160 10.72 21.95 -8.86
CA ASP A 160 10.67 22.13 -7.39
C ASP A 160 9.36 21.59 -6.77
N LEU A 161 8.85 20.49 -7.33
CA LEU A 161 7.63 19.85 -6.89
C LEU A 161 7.86 19.14 -5.56
N ALA A 162 7.08 19.49 -4.55
CA ALA A 162 7.19 18.91 -3.21
C ALA A 162 5.85 18.37 -2.71
N PHE A 163 5.93 17.37 -1.82
CA PHE A 163 4.74 16.92 -1.10
C PHE A 163 4.22 18.00 -0.15
N ALA A 164 2.90 18.20 -0.13
CA ALA A 164 2.22 19.06 0.83
C ALA A 164 1.44 18.22 1.86
N GLY A 165 0.72 17.21 1.39
CA GLY A 165 -0.13 16.35 2.21
C GLY A 165 -0.27 14.94 1.65
N PHE A 166 -0.80 14.03 2.47
CA PHE A 166 -0.86 12.60 2.16
C PHE A 166 -2.23 12.03 2.50
N SER A 167 -2.76 11.22 1.59
CA SER A 167 -3.88 10.32 1.85
C SER A 167 -3.46 9.15 2.75
N GLN A 168 -4.41 8.27 3.09
CA GLN A 168 -4.10 7.03 3.79
C GLN A 168 -3.25 6.13 2.88
N PRO A 169 -2.09 5.61 3.36
CA PRO A 169 -1.27 4.73 2.55
C PRO A 169 -1.94 3.39 2.33
N LEU A 170 -1.74 2.81 1.14
CA LEU A 170 -2.05 1.43 0.83
C LEU A 170 -0.78 0.61 1.01
N LEU A 171 -0.88 -0.56 1.64
CA LEU A 171 0.26 -1.43 1.91
C LEU A 171 0.05 -2.80 1.26
N THR A 172 0.98 -3.18 0.40
CA THR A 172 1.04 -4.52 -0.22
C THR A 172 1.73 -5.53 0.72
N ASN A 173 1.57 -6.84 0.49
CA ASN A 173 2.36 -7.86 1.20
C ASN A 173 3.85 -7.73 0.93
N LEU A 174 4.18 -7.22 -0.24
CA LEU A 174 5.53 -6.82 -0.67
C LEU A 174 6.07 -5.60 0.09
N ASN A 175 5.34 -5.06 1.06
CA ASN A 175 5.72 -3.90 1.88
C ASN A 175 6.01 -2.64 1.04
N ARG A 176 5.46 -2.57 -0.17
CA ARG A 176 5.37 -1.35 -0.97
C ARG A 176 4.18 -0.53 -0.54
N VAL A 177 4.38 0.79 -0.50
CA VAL A 177 3.32 1.75 -0.25
C VAL A 177 2.87 2.45 -1.53
N ALA A 178 1.56 2.59 -1.72
CA ALA A 178 0.98 3.50 -2.71
C ALA A 178 0.08 4.52 -1.99
N PHE A 179 0.04 5.76 -2.48
CA PHE A 179 -0.73 6.81 -1.83
C PHE A 179 -1.07 7.93 -2.82
N GLY A 180 -2.21 8.58 -2.59
CA GLY A 180 -2.47 9.92 -3.12
C GLY A 180 -1.78 10.98 -2.27
N ALA A 181 -1.35 12.07 -2.89
CA ALA A 181 -0.73 13.23 -2.25
C ALA A 181 -1.29 14.55 -2.78
N THR A 182 -1.25 15.59 -1.95
CA THR A 182 -1.33 16.97 -2.44
C THR A 182 0.08 17.53 -2.60
N LEU A 183 0.23 18.46 -3.53
CA LEU A 183 1.51 19.01 -3.97
C LEU A 183 1.63 20.48 -3.62
N ALA A 184 2.86 20.94 -3.46
CA ALA A 184 3.22 22.35 -3.36
C ALA A 184 4.46 22.61 -4.24
N GLY A 185 4.63 23.86 -4.64
CA GLY A 185 5.75 24.29 -5.46
C GLY A 185 5.37 25.51 -6.30
N PRO A 186 6.35 26.18 -6.93
CA PRO A 186 6.09 27.39 -7.72
C PRO A 186 5.17 27.16 -8.93
N SER A 187 5.19 25.94 -9.50
CA SER A 187 4.37 25.54 -10.64
C SER A 187 3.01 24.93 -10.25
N VAL A 188 2.71 24.82 -8.94
CA VAL A 188 1.49 24.20 -8.44
C VAL A 188 0.39 25.24 -8.25
N VAL A 189 -0.74 25.00 -8.90
CA VAL A 189 -1.99 25.75 -8.78
C VAL A 189 -3.01 24.85 -8.09
N GLU A 190 -3.48 25.29 -6.93
CA GLU A 190 -4.48 24.58 -6.12
C GLU A 190 -5.75 24.30 -6.94
N GLY A 191 -6.24 23.07 -6.87
CA GLY A 191 -7.41 22.63 -7.62
C GLY A 191 -7.19 22.44 -9.12
N VAL A 192 -5.95 22.55 -9.62
CA VAL A 192 -5.64 22.37 -11.05
C VAL A 192 -4.63 21.25 -11.23
N ASN A 193 -3.45 21.38 -10.64
CA ASN A 193 -2.33 20.44 -10.83
C ASN A 193 -1.63 20.07 -9.51
N ASP A 194 -2.41 20.05 -8.43
CA ASP A 194 -1.97 19.92 -7.04
C ASP A 194 -2.19 18.53 -6.43
N ARG A 195 -2.62 17.53 -7.21
CA ARG A 195 -2.80 16.16 -6.73
C ARG A 195 -1.94 15.18 -7.49
N ALA A 196 -1.37 14.21 -6.77
CA ALA A 196 -0.52 13.15 -7.30
C ALA A 196 -0.94 11.77 -6.78
N ILE A 197 -0.68 10.74 -7.57
CA ILE A 197 -0.65 9.34 -7.15
C ILE A 197 0.79 8.89 -7.23
N VAL A 198 1.27 8.33 -6.13
CA VAL A 198 2.66 7.93 -5.98
C VAL A 198 2.71 6.48 -5.51
N VAL A 199 3.68 5.73 -6.04
CA VAL A 199 3.96 4.37 -5.62
C VAL A 199 5.42 4.22 -5.27
N GLU A 200 5.68 3.50 -4.18
CA GLU A 200 7.02 3.11 -3.79
C GLU A 200 7.56 2.01 -4.71
N ARG A 201 8.76 2.22 -5.22
CA ARG A 201 9.54 1.31 -6.05
C ARG A 201 10.89 1.02 -5.38
N ARG A 202 11.65 0.12 -5.99
CA ARG A 202 12.94 -0.36 -5.48
C ARG A 202 13.94 0.74 -5.09
N PHE A 203 13.96 1.86 -5.81
CA PHE A 203 14.94 2.93 -5.61
C PHE A 203 14.32 4.29 -5.25
N GLY A 204 13.06 4.31 -4.81
CA GLY A 204 12.40 5.55 -4.39
C GLY A 204 10.92 5.59 -4.73
N LEU A 205 10.41 6.81 -4.84
CA LEU A 205 9.01 7.07 -5.13
C LEU A 205 8.84 7.42 -6.60
N ASP A 206 7.82 6.83 -7.21
CA ASP A 206 7.47 6.98 -8.62
C ASP A 206 6.15 7.73 -8.72
N LEU A 207 6.14 8.84 -9.46
CA LEU A 207 4.94 9.62 -9.74
C LEU A 207 4.15 8.91 -10.85
N VAL A 208 2.99 8.35 -10.50
CA VAL A 208 2.16 7.59 -11.44
C VAL A 208 1.29 8.52 -12.28
N ALA A 209 0.66 9.51 -11.63
CA ALA A 209 -0.21 10.47 -12.28
C ALA A 209 -0.30 11.74 -11.45
N ARG A 210 -0.51 12.87 -12.12
CA ARG A 210 -0.74 14.18 -11.51
C ARG A 210 -1.89 14.89 -12.21
N THR A 211 -2.72 15.62 -11.48
CA THR A 211 -3.71 16.50 -12.11
C THR A 211 -3.00 17.57 -12.95
N GLY A 212 -3.62 18.00 -14.05
CA GLY A 212 -3.03 18.90 -15.04
C GLY A 212 -2.17 18.19 -16.10
N ASP A 213 -1.67 16.98 -15.83
CA ASP A 213 -0.91 16.21 -16.81
C ASP A 213 -1.85 15.56 -17.84
N ALA A 214 -1.31 15.27 -19.02
CA ALA A 214 -2.05 14.61 -20.09
C ALA A 214 -2.61 13.26 -19.62
N ALA A 215 -3.89 13.01 -19.91
CA ALA A 215 -4.54 11.74 -19.63
C ALA A 215 -4.35 10.79 -20.84
N PRO A 216 -3.58 9.70 -20.71
CA PRO A 216 -3.34 8.78 -21.82
C PRO A 216 -4.64 8.20 -22.38
N ASP A 217 -4.71 8.02 -23.70
CA ASP A 217 -5.84 7.41 -24.41
C ASP A 217 -7.22 8.11 -24.20
N ALA A 218 -7.24 9.32 -23.62
CA ALA A 218 -8.45 10.11 -23.37
C ALA A 218 -8.70 11.20 -24.44
N GLY A 219 -7.95 11.15 -25.54
CA GLY A 219 -8.01 12.10 -26.66
C GLY A 219 -7.09 13.31 -26.51
N ASP A 220 -6.78 13.94 -27.65
CA ASP A 220 -5.81 15.04 -27.73
C ASP A 220 -6.23 16.25 -26.88
N GLY A 221 -5.30 16.71 -26.03
CA GLY A 221 -5.51 17.86 -25.15
C GLY A 221 -6.34 17.55 -23.90
N THR A 222 -6.71 16.29 -23.65
CA THR A 222 -7.36 15.87 -22.41
C THR A 222 -6.32 15.71 -21.29
N VAL A 223 -6.63 16.24 -20.12
CA VAL A 223 -5.78 16.18 -18.91
C VAL A 223 -6.54 15.56 -17.74
N PHE A 224 -5.79 15.02 -16.78
CA PHE A 224 -6.33 14.67 -15.46
C PHE A 224 -6.79 15.95 -14.74
N ALA A 225 -7.97 15.94 -14.14
CA ALA A 225 -8.57 17.10 -13.51
C ALA A 225 -9.12 16.78 -12.13
N THR A 226 -9.36 17.83 -11.34
CA THR A 226 -10.07 17.72 -10.08
C THR A 226 -11.57 17.66 -10.29
N CYS A 227 -12.26 16.78 -9.56
CA CYS A 227 -13.71 16.72 -9.59
C CYS A 227 -14.37 17.79 -8.71
N ASP A 228 -15.66 18.05 -8.93
CA ASP A 228 -16.52 18.69 -7.93
C ASP A 228 -16.48 17.88 -6.61
N ALA A 229 -16.59 18.58 -5.48
CA ALA A 229 -16.51 18.01 -4.13
C ALA A 229 -17.59 16.95 -3.83
N THR A 230 -18.61 16.84 -4.68
CA THR A 230 -19.68 15.85 -4.59
C THR A 230 -19.28 14.46 -5.09
N ARG A 231 -18.27 14.35 -5.97
CA ARG A 231 -17.72 13.05 -6.39
C ARG A 231 -16.73 12.58 -5.31
N GLY A 232 -17.09 11.55 -4.56
CA GLY A 232 -16.19 10.88 -3.60
C GLY A 232 -15.18 9.97 -4.31
N ASP A 233 -14.03 9.74 -3.69
CA ASP A 233 -13.00 8.76 -4.08
C ASP A 233 -12.29 8.95 -5.44
N TYR A 234 -12.39 10.12 -6.08
CA TYR A 234 -11.53 10.44 -7.24
C TYR A 234 -10.07 10.59 -6.80
N PHE A 235 -9.16 10.24 -7.70
CA PHE A 235 -7.70 10.27 -7.50
C PHE A 235 -7.22 9.47 -6.28
N SER A 236 -8.02 8.50 -5.84
CA SER A 236 -7.68 7.55 -4.78
C SER A 236 -7.19 6.25 -5.43
N PRO A 237 -5.95 5.81 -5.17
CA PRO A 237 -5.43 4.62 -5.82
C PRO A 237 -6.04 3.33 -5.25
N VAL A 238 -5.91 2.26 -6.03
CA VAL A 238 -5.78 0.88 -5.58
C VAL A 238 -4.43 0.36 -6.03
N VAL A 239 -3.84 -0.56 -5.28
CA VAL A 239 -2.57 -1.18 -5.63
C VAL A 239 -2.71 -2.70 -5.50
N ASN A 240 -2.13 -3.43 -6.46
CA ASN A 240 -2.00 -4.88 -6.34
C ASN A 240 -0.62 -5.26 -5.81
N GLU A 241 -0.41 -6.55 -5.54
CA GLU A 241 0.87 -7.03 -5.03
C GLU A 241 2.05 -6.71 -5.96
N ARG A 242 1.88 -6.64 -7.29
CA ARG A 242 2.97 -6.24 -8.21
C ARG A 242 3.36 -4.75 -8.11
N GLY A 243 2.61 -3.95 -7.34
CA GLY A 243 2.74 -2.51 -7.30
C GLY A 243 2.13 -1.82 -8.52
N GLN A 244 1.30 -2.51 -9.29
CA GLN A 244 0.46 -1.85 -10.30
C GLN A 244 -0.60 -1.03 -9.58
N VAL A 245 -0.88 0.15 -10.11
CA VAL A 245 -1.84 1.09 -9.54
C VAL A 245 -2.99 1.30 -10.51
N ALA A 246 -4.21 1.38 -9.98
CA ALA A 246 -5.37 1.86 -10.75
C ALA A 246 -6.11 2.94 -9.96
N PHE A 247 -6.78 3.84 -10.66
CA PHE A 247 -7.48 4.97 -10.03
C PHE A 247 -8.51 5.59 -10.97
N LEU A 248 -9.49 6.27 -10.37
CA LEU A 248 -10.40 7.15 -11.09
C LEU A 248 -9.83 8.56 -11.17
N SER A 249 -10.03 9.25 -12.28
CA SER A 249 -9.74 10.68 -12.40
C SER A 249 -10.85 11.38 -13.17
N CYS A 250 -11.23 12.58 -12.71
CA CYS A 250 -11.94 13.48 -13.60
C CYS A 250 -11.04 13.91 -14.75
N LEU A 251 -11.66 14.32 -15.86
CA LEU A 251 -11.00 14.74 -17.08
C LEU A 251 -11.42 16.17 -17.43
N ALA A 252 -10.52 16.90 -18.06
CA ALA A 252 -10.82 18.21 -18.65
C ALA A 252 -10.10 18.33 -20.01
N GLY A 253 -10.69 19.04 -20.96
CA GLY A 253 -10.10 19.20 -22.29
C GLY A 253 -11.13 19.70 -23.31
N PRO A 254 -10.72 19.94 -24.57
CA PRO A 254 -11.58 20.52 -25.60
C PRO A 254 -12.85 19.72 -25.90
N ASN A 255 -12.83 18.40 -25.68
CA ASN A 255 -13.94 17.49 -25.98
C ASN A 255 -14.47 16.78 -24.73
N ILE A 256 -14.25 17.38 -23.54
CA ILE A 256 -14.71 16.84 -22.27
C ILE A 256 -15.88 17.67 -21.73
N ASP A 257 -17.00 17.00 -21.47
CA ASP A 257 -18.18 17.54 -20.81
C ASP A 257 -18.73 16.55 -19.77
N ALA A 258 -19.83 16.90 -19.10
CA ALA A 258 -20.39 16.09 -18.02
C ALA A 258 -20.81 14.66 -18.42
N SER A 259 -20.88 14.34 -19.72
CA SER A 259 -21.19 13.00 -20.21
C SER A 259 -19.97 12.09 -20.34
N ASN A 260 -18.74 12.65 -20.36
CA ASN A 260 -17.51 11.90 -20.61
C ASN A 260 -16.31 12.33 -19.74
N ASP A 261 -16.56 13.01 -18.62
CA ASP A 261 -15.56 13.63 -17.75
C ASP A 261 -14.96 12.73 -16.66
N LEU A 262 -15.17 11.41 -16.70
CA LEU A 262 -14.63 10.48 -15.71
C LEU A 262 -13.94 9.31 -16.40
N GLY A 263 -12.66 9.11 -16.09
CA GLY A 263 -11.86 7.99 -16.58
C GLY A 263 -11.36 7.09 -15.46
N LEU A 264 -11.26 5.79 -15.76
CA LEU A 264 -10.56 4.78 -14.99
C LEU A 264 -9.24 4.47 -15.69
N PHE A 265 -8.14 4.59 -14.95
CA PHE A 265 -6.80 4.38 -15.46
C PHE A 265 -6.09 3.31 -14.66
N ALA A 266 -5.16 2.59 -15.29
CA ALA A 266 -4.34 1.59 -14.64
C ALA A 266 -2.95 1.51 -15.24
N VAL A 267 -1.99 1.11 -14.40
CA VAL A 267 -0.61 0.85 -14.80
C VAL A 267 -0.47 -0.60 -15.26
N THR A 268 0.00 -0.81 -16.49
CA THR A 268 0.30 -2.14 -17.04
C THR A 268 1.52 -2.76 -16.35
N PRO A 269 1.78 -4.07 -16.51
CA PRO A 269 3.03 -4.69 -16.07
C PRO A 269 4.27 -4.00 -16.64
N GLU A 270 4.17 -3.48 -17.86
CA GLU A 270 5.22 -2.73 -18.58
C GLU A 270 5.41 -1.30 -18.05
N ARG A 271 4.62 -0.90 -17.03
CA ARG A 271 4.62 0.42 -16.37
C ARG A 271 4.02 1.55 -17.20
N ASP A 272 3.30 1.22 -18.27
CA ASP A 272 2.54 2.21 -19.03
C ASP A 272 1.24 2.54 -18.29
N LEU A 273 0.91 3.82 -18.22
CA LEU A 273 -0.39 4.27 -17.74
C LEU A 273 -1.39 4.27 -18.91
N VAL A 274 -2.44 3.47 -18.80
CA VAL A 274 -3.45 3.30 -19.86
C VAL A 274 -4.85 3.62 -19.36
N LYS A 275 -5.72 4.06 -20.28
CA LYS A 275 -7.16 4.20 -20.01
C LYS A 275 -7.84 2.83 -20.05
N VAL A 276 -8.52 2.47 -18.97
CA VAL A 276 -9.30 1.22 -18.87
C VAL A 276 -10.74 1.45 -19.33
N ALA A 277 -11.36 2.55 -18.93
CA ALA A 277 -12.72 2.93 -19.30
C ALA A 277 -12.92 4.44 -19.10
N GLN A 278 -13.85 5.03 -19.84
CA GLN A 278 -14.29 6.41 -19.67
C GLN A 278 -15.82 6.50 -19.73
N THR A 279 -16.42 7.44 -19.00
CA THR A 279 -17.81 7.81 -19.28
C THR A 279 -17.92 8.32 -20.72
N GLY A 280 -19.05 8.07 -21.37
CA GLY A 280 -19.24 8.30 -22.80
C GLY A 280 -18.74 7.16 -23.71
N ASP A 281 -17.91 6.25 -23.21
CA ASP A 281 -17.47 5.08 -24.00
C ASP A 281 -18.65 4.11 -24.26
N ALA A 282 -18.63 3.49 -25.43
CA ALA A 282 -19.56 2.43 -25.80
C ALA A 282 -19.15 1.09 -25.16
N PHE A 283 -20.10 0.41 -24.52
CA PHE A 283 -19.93 -0.88 -23.87
C PHE A 283 -20.81 -1.95 -24.53
N ALA A 284 -20.17 -2.98 -25.09
CA ALA A 284 -20.86 -4.10 -25.71
C ALA A 284 -21.35 -5.11 -24.66
N LEU A 285 -22.65 -5.38 -24.64
CA LEU A 285 -23.26 -6.40 -23.79
C LEU A 285 -23.14 -7.78 -24.43
N SER A 286 -23.25 -8.83 -23.61
CA SER A 286 -23.29 -10.22 -24.07
C SER A 286 -24.48 -10.54 -24.99
N SER A 287 -25.52 -9.70 -24.98
CA SER A 287 -26.65 -9.78 -25.90
C SER A 287 -26.33 -9.26 -27.31
N GLY A 288 -25.17 -8.62 -27.51
CA GLY A 288 -24.79 -7.91 -28.73
C GLY A 288 -25.30 -6.46 -28.79
N ALA A 289 -26.10 -6.01 -27.82
CA ALA A 289 -26.48 -4.61 -27.69
C ALA A 289 -25.30 -3.76 -27.19
N THR A 290 -25.31 -2.47 -27.51
CA THR A 290 -24.33 -1.50 -27.00
C THR A 290 -25.02 -0.51 -26.08
N GLN A 291 -24.40 -0.17 -24.95
CA GLN A 291 -24.83 0.89 -24.05
C GLN A 291 -23.70 1.87 -23.80
N THR A 292 -24.02 3.13 -23.49
CA THR A 292 -23.02 4.14 -23.15
C THR A 292 -22.77 4.14 -21.65
N ILE A 293 -21.49 4.12 -21.25
CA ILE A 293 -21.06 4.24 -19.86
C ILE A 293 -21.40 5.65 -19.36
N ALA A 294 -22.17 5.75 -18.29
CA ALA A 294 -22.58 7.02 -17.69
C ALA A 294 -21.99 7.24 -16.30
N ASP A 295 -21.52 6.18 -15.63
CA ASP A 295 -20.88 6.23 -14.32
C ASP A 295 -19.82 5.14 -14.22
N ILE A 296 -18.76 5.40 -13.46
CA ILE A 296 -17.72 4.42 -13.13
C ILE A 296 -17.42 4.54 -11.64
N ARG A 297 -17.52 3.42 -10.91
CA ARG A 297 -17.19 3.35 -9.49
C ARG A 297 -16.12 2.31 -9.24
N LEU A 298 -15.13 2.67 -8.43
CA LEU A 298 -14.01 1.81 -8.05
C LEU A 298 -13.97 1.68 -6.52
N LYS A 299 -13.81 0.46 -6.01
CA LYS A 299 -13.57 0.26 -4.58
C LYS A 299 -12.09 0.54 -4.28
N THR A 300 -11.81 1.66 -3.63
CA THR A 300 -10.44 2.10 -3.28
C THR A 300 -10.13 1.90 -1.79
N GLY A 301 -8.90 2.26 -1.39
CA GLY A 301 -8.53 2.35 0.03
C GLY A 301 -7.95 1.07 0.65
N SER A 302 -7.54 0.09 -0.16
CA SER A 302 -6.87 -1.13 0.31
C SER A 302 -5.68 -1.50 -0.56
N GLY A 303 -4.62 -2.01 0.09
CA GLY A 303 -3.51 -2.71 -0.57
C GLY A 303 -3.75 -4.22 -0.73
N GLY A 304 -4.90 -4.72 -0.28
CA GLY A 304 -5.40 -6.06 -0.60
C GLY A 304 -5.30 -7.11 0.49
N SER A 305 -4.73 -6.77 1.65
CA SER A 305 -4.41 -7.71 2.74
C SER A 305 -4.76 -7.18 4.13
N ASP A 306 -5.63 -6.17 4.21
CA ASP A 306 -6.03 -5.49 5.46
C ASP A 306 -7.51 -5.70 5.81
N GLY A 307 -8.17 -6.64 5.12
CA GLY A 307 -9.57 -7.00 5.33
C GLY A 307 -10.54 -5.97 4.73
N ARG A 308 -10.03 -4.91 4.09
CA ARG A 308 -10.82 -3.98 3.29
C ARG A 308 -11.04 -4.56 1.89
N GLY A 309 -12.09 -4.09 1.21
CA GLY A 309 -12.42 -4.57 -0.14
C GLY A 309 -11.31 -4.28 -1.14
N ARG A 310 -10.97 -5.27 -1.97
CA ARG A 310 -9.94 -5.19 -3.01
C ARG A 310 -10.59 -5.19 -4.39
N ALA A 311 -10.21 -4.22 -5.22
CA ALA A 311 -10.62 -4.13 -6.62
C ALA A 311 -9.55 -4.65 -7.60
N PHE A 312 -8.29 -4.77 -7.18
CA PHE A 312 -7.18 -5.08 -8.08
C PHE A 312 -6.36 -6.27 -7.57
N ASN A 313 -6.29 -7.35 -8.34
CA ASN A 313 -5.61 -8.57 -7.93
C ASN A 313 -4.17 -8.68 -8.49
N LEU A 314 -3.39 -9.65 -8.01
CA LEU A 314 -2.02 -9.92 -8.46
C LEU A 314 -1.91 -10.26 -9.96
N ARG A 315 -2.97 -10.80 -10.59
CA ARG A 315 -2.96 -11.13 -12.02
C ARG A 315 -3.02 -9.88 -12.89
N GLY A 316 -3.37 -8.72 -12.33
CA GLY A 316 -3.66 -7.52 -13.11
C GLY A 316 -5.14 -7.42 -13.52
N ASP A 317 -6.03 -8.19 -12.89
CA ASP A 317 -7.48 -8.05 -13.09
C ASP A 317 -8.04 -6.97 -12.15
N LEU A 318 -8.66 -5.96 -12.74
CA LEU A 318 -9.30 -4.84 -12.08
C LEU A 318 -10.82 -4.96 -12.17
N ALA A 319 -11.48 -5.12 -11.02
CA ALA A 319 -12.93 -5.18 -10.88
C ALA A 319 -13.51 -3.81 -10.51
N PHE A 320 -14.51 -3.35 -11.25
CA PHE A 320 -15.15 -2.06 -11.04
C PHE A 320 -16.63 -2.10 -11.47
N TRP A 321 -17.40 -1.09 -11.05
CA TRP A 321 -18.78 -0.94 -11.48
C TRP A 321 -18.88 0.09 -12.60
N ILE A 322 -19.75 -0.16 -13.56
CA ILE A 322 -20.23 0.84 -14.50
C ILE A 322 -21.74 0.99 -14.38
N GLY A 323 -22.21 2.23 -14.52
CA GLY A 323 -23.62 2.56 -14.68
C GLY A 323 -23.89 2.97 -16.13
N PHE A 324 -25.08 2.64 -16.63
CA PHE A 324 -25.54 3.05 -17.96
C PHE A 324 -26.62 4.13 -17.84
N ALA A 325 -26.59 5.12 -18.73
CA ALA A 325 -27.72 6.02 -18.92
C ALA A 325 -28.70 5.38 -19.93
N PRO A 326 -30.01 5.27 -19.61
CA PRO A 326 -31.00 5.03 -20.63
C PRO A 326 -31.02 6.20 -21.61
N ASP A 327 -31.27 5.91 -22.89
CA ASP A 327 -31.29 6.90 -23.96
C ASP A 327 -32.07 8.17 -23.55
N GLY A 328 -31.35 9.29 -23.41
CA GLY A 328 -31.93 10.60 -23.11
C GLY A 328 -32.30 10.89 -21.65
N VAL A 329 -31.91 10.06 -20.67
CA VAL A 329 -32.22 10.30 -19.24
C VAL A 329 -30.96 10.21 -18.37
N ALA A 330 -30.72 11.23 -17.55
CA ALA A 330 -29.57 11.35 -16.64
C ALA A 330 -29.62 10.44 -15.39
N THR A 331 -30.48 9.43 -15.35
CA THR A 331 -30.61 8.49 -14.22
C THR A 331 -30.07 7.14 -14.62
N VAL A 332 -29.20 6.53 -13.82
CA VAL A 332 -28.62 5.20 -14.09
C VAL A 332 -29.74 4.16 -14.25
N GLY A 333 -29.86 3.60 -15.46
CA GLY A 333 -30.91 2.66 -15.87
C GLY A 333 -30.51 1.19 -15.78
N GLY A 334 -29.28 0.92 -15.39
CA GLY A 334 -28.70 -0.41 -15.21
C GLY A 334 -27.25 -0.29 -14.77
N GLU A 335 -26.75 -1.33 -14.09
CA GLU A 335 -25.37 -1.41 -13.62
C GLU A 335 -24.74 -2.73 -14.02
N ALA A 336 -23.42 -2.73 -14.20
CA ALA A 336 -22.64 -3.94 -14.41
C ALA A 336 -21.37 -3.92 -13.55
N VAL A 337 -20.93 -5.10 -13.11
CA VAL A 337 -19.58 -5.30 -12.60
C VAL A 337 -18.73 -5.78 -13.76
N VAL A 338 -17.65 -5.05 -14.03
CA VAL A 338 -16.71 -5.34 -15.11
C VAL A 338 -15.39 -5.77 -14.50
N VAL A 339 -14.73 -6.73 -15.14
CA VAL A 339 -13.35 -7.11 -14.85
C VAL A 339 -12.52 -6.83 -16.10
N ALA A 340 -11.57 -5.91 -15.99
CA ALA A 340 -10.62 -5.61 -17.04
C ALA A 340 -9.24 -6.18 -16.67
N SER A 341 -8.60 -6.88 -17.60
CA SER A 341 -7.23 -7.36 -17.41
C SER A 341 -6.25 -6.32 -17.99
N THR A 342 -5.40 -5.80 -17.11
CA THR A 342 -4.32 -4.84 -17.45
C THR A 342 -3.04 -5.53 -17.90
N SER A 343 -3.05 -6.86 -17.94
CA SER A 343 -1.95 -7.73 -18.34
C SER A 343 -2.43 -8.66 -19.46
N SER A 344 -1.66 -8.76 -20.54
CA SER A 344 -1.87 -9.78 -21.58
C SER A 344 -0.94 -10.99 -21.39
N SER A 345 0.01 -10.88 -20.48
CA SER A 345 1.03 -11.87 -20.12
C SER A 345 0.98 -12.14 -18.62
N PHE A 346 1.12 -13.42 -18.25
CA PHE A 346 1.36 -13.80 -16.86
C PHE A 346 2.70 -13.19 -16.40
N PRO A 347 2.87 -12.86 -15.10
CA PRO A 347 4.20 -12.56 -14.57
C PRO A 347 5.18 -13.66 -14.98
N LEU A 348 6.31 -13.25 -15.57
CA LEU A 348 7.44 -14.15 -15.77
C LEU A 348 8.07 -14.35 -14.39
N LEU A 349 7.59 -15.35 -13.64
CA LEU A 349 8.14 -15.70 -12.33
C LEU A 349 9.65 -15.94 -12.49
N GLY A 350 10.49 -15.35 -11.64
CA GLY A 350 11.95 -15.40 -11.81
C GLY A 350 12.59 -14.09 -12.26
N ASP A 351 11.82 -13.17 -12.84
CA ASP A 351 12.28 -11.81 -13.22
C ASP A 351 12.25 -10.89 -11.97
N ALA A 352 13.34 -10.86 -11.22
CA ALA A 352 13.50 -10.08 -9.99
C ALA A 352 13.80 -8.61 -10.25
N ASN A 353 14.36 -8.26 -11.41
CA ASN A 353 14.70 -6.88 -11.75
C ASN A 353 13.57 -6.16 -12.51
N GLY A 354 12.58 -6.90 -13.02
CA GLY A 354 11.42 -6.43 -13.77
C GLY A 354 11.75 -5.98 -15.19
N ASP A 355 12.83 -6.48 -15.79
CA ASP A 355 13.29 -6.10 -17.13
C ASP A 355 12.65 -6.93 -18.26
N GLY A 356 11.80 -7.90 -17.89
CA GLY A 356 11.09 -8.78 -18.82
C GLY A 356 11.85 -10.06 -19.17
N TRP A 357 13.00 -10.30 -18.55
CA TRP A 357 13.83 -11.50 -18.70
C TRP A 357 14.03 -12.19 -17.36
N VAL A 358 14.23 -13.51 -17.39
CA VAL A 358 14.81 -14.24 -16.24
C VAL A 358 16.23 -14.62 -16.61
N ASP A 359 17.20 -13.87 -16.11
CA ASP A 359 18.60 -14.03 -16.49
C ASP A 359 19.56 -14.01 -15.28
N GLY A 360 20.86 -13.90 -15.57
CA GLY A 360 21.90 -13.90 -14.54
C GLY A 360 21.84 -12.69 -13.60
N GLN A 361 21.19 -11.60 -14.01
CA GLN A 361 20.98 -10.42 -13.19
C GLN A 361 19.95 -10.71 -12.10
N ASP A 362 18.89 -11.46 -12.40
CA ASP A 362 17.91 -11.89 -11.40
C ASP A 362 18.53 -12.84 -10.38
N VAL A 363 19.39 -13.76 -10.85
CA VAL A 363 20.15 -14.65 -9.95
C VAL A 363 21.03 -13.84 -9.00
N ALA A 364 21.74 -12.84 -9.52
CA ALA A 364 22.59 -11.97 -8.69
C ALA A 364 21.77 -11.25 -7.62
N LEU A 365 20.55 -10.80 -7.96
CA LEU A 365 19.64 -10.18 -7.00
C LEU A 365 19.15 -11.15 -5.92
N LEU A 366 18.81 -12.39 -6.26
CA LEU A 366 18.44 -13.39 -5.25
C LEU A 366 19.62 -13.72 -4.32
N ILE A 367 20.84 -13.75 -4.84
CA ILE A 367 22.05 -13.99 -4.03
C ILE A 367 22.31 -12.84 -3.06
N ASP A 368 22.27 -11.60 -3.55
CA ASP A 368 22.56 -10.41 -2.75
C ASP A 368 21.59 -10.24 -1.57
N TRP A 369 20.37 -10.73 -1.74
CA TRP A 369 19.30 -10.61 -0.77
C TRP A 369 18.85 -11.95 -0.18
N TRP A 370 19.71 -12.97 -0.22
CA TRP A 370 19.39 -14.29 0.27
C TRP A 370 18.92 -14.29 1.74
N ALA A 371 17.81 -14.98 2.01
CA ALA A 371 17.13 -15.02 3.31
C ALA A 371 16.66 -13.66 3.85
N SER A 372 16.60 -12.63 3.00
CA SER A 372 16.03 -11.33 3.33
C SER A 372 14.52 -11.34 3.20
N ASP A 373 13.85 -10.54 4.02
CA ASP A 373 12.44 -10.16 3.92
C ASP A 373 12.27 -8.73 3.36
N GLU A 374 13.36 -8.09 2.90
CA GLU A 374 13.40 -6.69 2.43
C GLU A 374 13.37 -6.57 0.89
N PHE A 375 14.01 -7.49 0.17
CA PHE A 375 14.01 -7.52 -1.30
C PHE A 375 13.05 -8.58 -1.80
N TRP A 376 11.80 -8.19 -1.77
CA TRP A 376 10.70 -9.08 -2.04
C TRP A 376 10.51 -9.31 -3.55
N GLU A 377 11.14 -8.53 -4.43
CA GLU A 377 11.14 -8.83 -5.87
C GLU A 377 11.80 -10.19 -6.18
N GLY A 378 12.66 -10.69 -5.28
CA GLY A 378 13.23 -12.04 -5.36
C GLY A 378 12.50 -13.10 -4.54
N ASP A 379 11.38 -12.76 -3.88
CA ASP A 379 10.48 -13.68 -3.17
C ASP A 379 9.29 -14.01 -4.09
N PHE A 380 9.50 -15.01 -4.95
CA PHE A 380 8.58 -15.36 -6.04
C PHE A 380 7.44 -16.28 -5.59
N ASP A 381 7.59 -16.98 -4.46
CA ASP A 381 6.49 -17.74 -3.86
C ASP A 381 5.69 -16.96 -2.82
N TYR A 382 6.13 -15.75 -2.51
CA TYR A 382 5.52 -14.79 -1.60
C TYR A 382 5.50 -15.27 -0.13
N ASP A 383 6.34 -16.23 0.25
CA ASP A 383 6.37 -16.79 1.60
C ASP A 383 7.09 -15.89 2.64
N GLY A 384 7.66 -14.77 2.18
CA GLY A 384 8.19 -13.72 3.03
C GLY A 384 9.68 -13.79 3.28
N ALA A 385 10.40 -14.70 2.61
CA ALA A 385 11.85 -14.71 2.59
C ALA A 385 12.37 -15.24 1.25
N ILE A 386 13.50 -14.71 0.77
CA ILE A 386 14.17 -15.30 -0.39
C ILE A 386 14.88 -16.59 0.03
N THR A 387 14.38 -17.73 -0.45
CA THR A 387 14.88 -19.05 -0.11
C THR A 387 15.24 -19.87 -1.35
N VAL A 388 15.61 -21.13 -1.10
CA VAL A 388 15.80 -22.13 -2.16
C VAL A 388 14.55 -22.36 -3.02
N LYS A 389 13.36 -22.04 -2.51
CA LYS A 389 12.12 -22.16 -3.30
C LYS A 389 12.02 -21.07 -4.35
N ASP A 390 12.40 -19.84 -4.00
CA ASP A 390 12.43 -18.72 -4.95
C ASP A 390 13.51 -18.94 -6.00
N LEU A 391 14.67 -19.43 -5.58
CA LEU A 391 15.71 -19.84 -6.51
C LEU A 391 15.21 -20.95 -7.46
N ALA A 392 14.42 -21.91 -6.96
CA ALA A 392 13.83 -22.95 -7.80
C ALA A 392 12.78 -22.38 -8.77
N ILE A 393 12.01 -21.37 -8.37
CA ILE A 393 11.08 -20.68 -9.26
C ILE A 393 11.84 -19.92 -10.35
N LEU A 394 12.89 -19.18 -9.99
CA LEU A 394 13.76 -18.51 -10.95
C LEU A 394 14.35 -19.50 -11.94
N GLN A 395 14.96 -20.58 -11.44
CA GLN A 395 15.55 -21.65 -12.25
C GLN A 395 14.57 -22.21 -13.27
N ASN A 396 13.33 -22.47 -12.86
CA ASN A 396 12.31 -23.06 -13.73
C ASN A 396 11.89 -22.13 -14.88
N ASN A 397 12.22 -20.84 -14.78
CA ASN A 397 11.84 -19.83 -15.75
C ASN A 397 13.06 -19.14 -16.42
N TYR A 398 14.29 -19.60 -16.14
CA TYR A 398 15.52 -19.04 -16.69
C TYR A 398 15.49 -19.06 -18.24
N ASP A 399 15.95 -17.98 -18.86
CA ASP A 399 15.79 -17.66 -20.30
C ASP A 399 14.33 -17.48 -20.77
N GLY A 400 13.37 -17.34 -19.84
CA GLY A 400 11.98 -16.95 -20.10
C GLY A 400 11.88 -15.52 -20.64
N PHE A 401 10.80 -15.19 -21.35
CA PHE A 401 10.74 -13.98 -22.18
C PHE A 401 9.35 -13.34 -22.35
N GLY A 402 9.31 -11.99 -22.31
CA GLY A 402 8.26 -11.10 -22.86
C GLY A 402 8.77 -10.22 -24.04
N PRO A 403 7.92 -9.64 -24.92
CA PRO A 403 8.23 -9.18 -26.30
C PRO A 403 9.52 -8.33 -26.51
N ARG A 404 10.19 -8.54 -27.67
CA ARG A 404 11.68 -8.46 -27.80
C ARG A 404 12.10 -7.02 -27.96
N ASN A 405 13.02 -6.52 -27.12
CA ASN A 405 13.93 -5.41 -27.47
C ASN A 405 15.16 -5.31 -26.52
N SER A 406 16.12 -6.24 -26.56
CA SER A 406 17.53 -5.99 -26.19
C SER A 406 18.49 -7.11 -26.65
N PRO A 407 19.77 -6.82 -26.94
CA PRO A 407 20.74 -7.80 -27.43
C PRO A 407 21.37 -8.60 -26.27
N ALA A 408 21.35 -9.93 -26.41
CA ALA A 408 21.89 -10.87 -25.44
C ALA A 408 23.40 -10.66 -25.19
N ALA A 409 23.78 -10.38 -23.94
CA ALA A 409 25.15 -10.56 -23.48
C ALA A 409 25.41 -12.06 -23.24
N ALA A 410 26.56 -12.58 -23.64
CA ALA A 410 26.94 -13.96 -23.38
C ALA A 410 27.20 -14.18 -21.88
N VAL A 411 26.26 -14.82 -21.19
CA VAL A 411 26.36 -15.18 -19.77
C VAL A 411 26.87 -16.64 -19.64
N PRO A 412 27.80 -16.94 -18.71
CA PRO A 412 28.30 -18.31 -18.49
C PRO A 412 27.20 -19.28 -18.08
N GLU A 413 27.26 -20.50 -18.61
CA GLU A 413 26.23 -21.54 -18.45
C GLU A 413 25.92 -21.90 -16.97
N PRO A 414 24.68 -22.35 -16.68
CA PRO A 414 24.15 -22.53 -15.32
C PRO A 414 25.05 -23.34 -14.37
N ALA A 415 25.78 -24.32 -14.91
CA ALA A 415 26.69 -25.20 -14.15
C ALA A 415 27.73 -24.46 -13.29
N THR A 416 28.16 -23.27 -13.73
CA THR A 416 29.24 -22.52 -13.08
C THR A 416 28.75 -21.82 -11.79
N TRP A 417 27.49 -21.38 -11.77
CA TRP A 417 26.85 -20.76 -10.60
C TRP A 417 26.39 -21.80 -9.57
N TRP A 418 26.02 -23.01 -10.01
CA TRP A 418 25.56 -24.08 -9.13
C TRP A 418 26.62 -24.56 -8.13
N LEU A 419 27.90 -24.56 -8.55
CA LEU A 419 29.01 -24.91 -7.66
C LEU A 419 29.32 -23.81 -6.64
N ALA A 420 29.04 -22.53 -6.96
CA ALA A 420 29.22 -21.42 -6.03
C ALA A 420 28.11 -21.38 -4.96
N LEU A 421 26.86 -21.61 -5.35
CA LEU A 421 25.68 -21.59 -4.45
C LEU A 421 25.65 -22.74 -3.43
N ALA A 422 26.14 -23.93 -3.82
CA ALA A 422 26.30 -25.05 -2.87
C ALA A 422 27.26 -24.72 -1.70
N GLY A 423 28.16 -23.75 -1.88
CA GLY A 423 29.05 -23.25 -0.82
C GLY A 423 28.38 -22.28 0.17
N PHE A 424 27.33 -21.56 -0.25
CA PHE A 424 26.64 -20.58 0.60
C PHE A 424 25.53 -21.20 1.46
N ALA A 425 24.89 -22.28 1.00
CA ALA A 425 23.84 -23.00 1.75
C ALA A 425 24.33 -23.69 3.05
N THR A 426 25.66 -23.73 3.29
CA THR A 426 26.26 -24.35 4.49
C THR A 426 26.82 -23.36 5.51
N LEU A 427 26.65 -22.05 5.35
CA LEU A 427 27.13 -21.05 6.32
C LEU A 427 26.08 -20.76 7.40
N PRO A 428 26.32 -21.11 8.69
CA PRO A 428 25.49 -20.62 9.77
C PRO A 428 25.70 -19.12 9.94
N THR A 429 24.62 -18.42 10.31
CA THR A 429 24.56 -17.00 10.65
C THR A 429 25.64 -16.56 11.64
N LEU A 430 26.77 -16.07 11.14
CA LEU A 430 27.82 -15.41 11.93
C LEU A 430 28.09 -14.01 11.38
N ARG A 431 27.12 -13.12 11.56
CA ARG A 431 27.38 -11.68 11.70
C ARG A 431 27.05 -11.22 13.11
N ARG A 432 27.82 -11.70 14.10
CA ARG A 432 28.03 -10.91 15.32
C ARG A 432 28.96 -9.76 14.95
N ARG A 433 28.44 -8.53 14.93
CA ARG A 433 29.27 -7.32 14.89
C ARG A 433 30.20 -7.37 16.11
N LEU A 434 31.50 -7.59 15.88
CA LEU A 434 32.51 -7.43 16.92
C LEU A 434 32.56 -5.93 17.29
N PRO A 435 32.53 -5.56 18.59
CA PRO A 435 32.74 -4.18 18.98
C PRO A 435 34.17 -3.75 18.64
N LEU A 436 34.31 -2.56 18.05
CA LEU A 436 35.59 -1.92 17.75
C LEU A 436 36.44 -1.79 19.04
N PRO A 437 37.75 -2.08 19.00
CA PRO A 437 38.62 -1.90 20.15
C PRO A 437 38.77 -0.41 20.47
N LYS A 438 38.57 -0.06 21.76
CA LYS A 438 38.92 1.26 22.30
C LYS A 438 40.42 1.47 22.14
N THR A 439 40.84 2.38 21.27
CA THR A 439 42.19 2.93 21.33
C THR A 439 42.26 3.88 22.51
N THR A 440 43.10 3.51 23.48
CA THR A 440 43.62 4.41 24.51
C THR A 440 44.97 4.90 24.02
N ALA A 441 45.09 6.21 23.87
CA ALA A 441 46.31 7.01 24.04
C ALA A 441 45.88 8.46 24.20
#